data_AF-A0A7C5AKP8-F1
#
_entry.id   AF-A0A7C5AKP8-F1
#
_cell.length_a   1.000
_cell.length_b   1.000
_cell.length_c   1.000
_cell.angle_alpha   90.00
_cell.angle_beta   90.00
_cell.angle_gamma   90.00
#
_symmetry.space_group_name_H-M   'P 1'
#
loop_
_entity.id
_entity.type
_entity.pdbx_description
1 polymer ?
#
loop_
_entity_poly.entity_id
_entity_poly.type
_entity_poly.pdbx_seq_one_letter_code
_entity_poly.pdbx_strand_id
1 'polypeptide(L)'
;MPSRLNNLWGLVLIALVVGCLSPETEIPPLPPAQVRDTLEHWNPQYFKVLEFYGLHQPASPNTRLAYVLASNPKEPSAKPTLYVAQFQLLSRPDGSRAWFLTSLLNHSGGLTRRQGWDNLLLPLKIGSPASGN
;
A
#
# COMPACT_ATOMS: atom_id res chain seq x y z
N MET A 1 -45.46 53.55 -0.18
CA MET A 1 -44.08 53.04 -0.09
C MET A 1 -44.06 51.55 -0.45
N PRO A 2 -43.65 51.16 -1.67
CA PRO A 2 -43.33 49.75 -1.95
C PRO A 2 -41.86 49.60 -2.34
N SER A 3 -41.14 48.65 -1.73
CA SER A 3 -39.97 47.96 -2.32
C SER A 3 -39.24 47.13 -1.27
N ARG A 4 -39.74 45.92 -0.99
CA ARG A 4 -38.92 44.85 -0.40
C ARG A 4 -39.22 43.53 -1.11
N LEU A 5 -38.82 43.46 -2.37
CA LEU A 5 -38.83 42.24 -3.18
C LEU A 5 -37.53 42.21 -4.00
N ASN A 6 -36.40 42.04 -3.32
CA ASN A 6 -35.14 41.73 -3.98
C ASN A 6 -34.13 41.25 -2.94
N ASN A 7 -34.21 39.97 -2.54
CA ASN A 7 -33.11 39.31 -1.82
C ASN A 7 -33.25 37.77 -1.72
N LEU A 8 -34.11 37.13 -2.52
CA LEU A 8 -34.29 35.67 -2.49
C LEU A 8 -33.43 34.92 -3.52
N TRP A 9 -32.88 35.60 -4.51
CA TRP A 9 -32.06 34.96 -5.56
C TRP A 9 -30.58 34.78 -5.18
N GLY A 10 -30.06 35.58 -4.24
CA GLY A 10 -28.65 35.48 -3.81
C GLY A 10 -28.33 34.22 -3.01
N LEU A 11 -29.32 33.63 -2.34
CA LEU A 11 -29.14 32.43 -1.51
C LEU A 11 -29.08 31.13 -2.32
N VAL A 12 -29.65 31.09 -3.52
CA VAL A 12 -29.68 29.87 -4.36
C VAL A 12 -28.32 29.61 -5.03
N LEU A 13 -27.52 30.65 -5.29
CA LEU A 13 -26.20 30.51 -5.92
C LEU A 13 -25.09 30.08 -4.95
N ILE A 14 -25.27 30.27 -3.64
CA ILE A 14 -24.26 29.87 -2.63
C ILE A 14 -24.37 28.37 -2.31
N ALA A 15 -25.54 27.74 -2.50
CA ALA A 15 -25.73 26.31 -2.24
C ALA A 15 -25.04 25.39 -3.27
N LEU A 16 -24.66 25.89 -4.45
CA LEU A 16 -24.02 25.11 -5.51
C LEU A 16 -22.49 25.02 -5.40
N VAL A 17 -21.86 25.81 -4.54
CA VAL A 17 -20.38 25.86 -4.41
C VAL A 17 -19.86 24.93 -3.29
N VAL A 18 -20.72 24.47 -2.38
CA VAL A 18 -20.32 23.62 -1.23
C VAL A 18 -20.34 22.11 -1.57
N GLY A 19 -20.78 21.73 -2.76
CA GLY A 19 -21.00 20.32 -3.15
C GLY A 19 -19.80 19.52 -3.66
N CYS A 20 -18.60 20.11 -3.79
CA CYS A 20 -17.42 19.42 -4.34
C CYS A 20 -16.26 19.33 -3.35
N LEU A 21 -16.50 19.13 -2.06
CA LEU A 21 -15.48 18.48 -1.23
C LEU A 21 -15.53 16.98 -1.56
N SER A 22 -14.73 16.58 -2.56
CA SER A 22 -14.39 15.17 -2.72
C SER A 22 -13.83 14.70 -1.38
N PRO A 23 -14.34 13.61 -0.75
CA PRO A 23 -13.69 13.06 0.42
C PRO A 23 -12.30 12.67 -0.04
N GLU A 24 -11.28 13.39 0.45
CA GLU A 24 -9.89 13.03 0.22
C GLU A 24 -9.73 11.63 0.76
N THR A 25 -9.69 10.66 -0.16
CA THR A 25 -9.74 9.27 0.22
C THR A 25 -8.42 9.02 0.89
N GLU A 26 -8.44 8.87 2.22
CA GLU A 26 -7.25 8.66 3.02
C GLU A 26 -6.54 7.40 2.50
N ILE A 27 -5.24 7.53 2.22
CA ILE A 27 -4.43 6.39 1.80
C ILE A 27 -4.28 5.48 3.03
N PRO A 28 -4.77 4.22 2.98
CA PRO A 28 -4.66 3.36 4.14
C PRO A 28 -3.18 3.20 4.50
N PRO A 29 -2.81 3.25 5.79
CA PRO A 29 -1.43 3.06 6.19
C PRO A 29 -0.94 1.65 5.79
N LEU A 30 0.37 1.51 5.62
CA LEU A 30 1.02 0.23 5.38
C LEU A 30 1.89 -0.13 6.59
N PRO A 31 1.38 -0.89 7.59
CA PRO A 31 2.13 -1.23 8.79
C PRO A 31 3.29 -2.19 8.50
N PRO A 32 4.51 -1.93 9.02
CA PRO A 32 5.65 -2.85 8.87
C PRO A 32 5.36 -4.29 9.32
N ALA A 33 4.57 -4.47 10.38
CA ALA A 33 4.21 -5.80 10.89
C ALA A 33 3.45 -6.61 9.84
N GLN A 34 2.43 -6.02 9.22
CA GLN A 34 1.60 -6.71 8.21
C GLN A 34 2.38 -6.99 6.92
N VAL A 35 3.32 -6.11 6.57
CA VAL A 35 4.26 -6.34 5.46
C VAL A 35 5.12 -7.57 5.74
N ARG A 36 5.73 -7.64 6.92
CA ARG A 36 6.53 -8.79 7.34
C ARG A 36 5.69 -10.06 7.34
N ASP A 37 4.52 -10.03 7.96
CA ASP A 37 3.61 -11.18 8.02
C ASP A 37 3.24 -11.65 6.61
N THR A 38 2.91 -10.73 5.69
CA THR A 38 2.57 -11.08 4.30
C THR A 38 3.73 -11.77 3.60
N LEU A 39 4.97 -11.28 3.79
CA LEU A 39 6.16 -11.86 3.19
C LEU A 39 6.49 -13.25 3.75
N GLU A 40 6.38 -13.43 5.07
CA GLU A 40 6.65 -14.73 5.73
C GLU A 40 5.59 -15.79 5.37
N HIS A 41 4.34 -15.39 5.14
CA HIS A 41 3.25 -16.32 4.82
C HIS A 41 3.06 -16.60 3.32
N TRP A 42 3.52 -15.70 2.45
CA TRP A 42 3.32 -15.87 1.02
C TRP A 42 3.99 -17.15 0.48
N ASN A 43 5.24 -17.41 0.88
CA ASN A 43 5.97 -18.59 0.45
C ASN A 43 6.94 -19.11 1.53
N PRO A 44 6.42 -19.73 2.61
CA PRO A 44 7.21 -20.12 3.78
C PRO A 44 8.26 -21.20 3.48
N GLN A 45 8.15 -21.88 2.34
CA GLN A 45 9.11 -22.89 1.92
C GLN A 45 10.39 -22.30 1.34
N TYR A 46 10.32 -21.09 0.78
CA TYR A 46 11.42 -20.48 0.03
C TYR A 46 11.81 -19.09 0.52
N PHE A 47 10.99 -18.49 1.39
CA PHE A 47 11.18 -17.14 1.86
C PHE A 47 10.99 -17.05 3.37
N LYS A 48 12.05 -16.68 4.08
CA LYS A 48 12.01 -16.36 5.51
C LYS A 48 12.71 -15.04 5.76
N VAL A 49 11.98 -14.08 6.30
CA VAL A 49 12.53 -12.78 6.70
C VAL A 49 13.45 -12.98 7.89
N LEU A 50 14.70 -12.53 7.75
CA LEU A 50 15.69 -12.48 8.81
C LEU A 50 15.75 -11.08 9.43
N GLU A 51 15.75 -10.06 8.58
CA GLU A 51 15.79 -8.66 8.99
C GLU A 51 14.88 -7.80 8.12
N PHE A 52 14.23 -6.82 8.74
CA PHE A 52 13.34 -5.87 8.09
C PHE A 52 13.91 -4.46 8.27
N TYR A 53 14.41 -3.85 7.18
CA TYR A 53 15.10 -2.56 7.25
C TYR A 53 14.16 -1.35 7.19
N GLY A 54 12.90 -1.56 6.81
CA GLY A 54 11.91 -0.49 6.77
C GLY A 54 11.15 -0.40 5.46
N LEU A 55 10.29 0.62 5.41
CA LEU A 55 9.50 0.98 4.24
C LEU A 55 10.00 2.29 3.67
N HIS A 56 10.21 2.31 2.36
CA HIS A 56 10.48 3.50 1.59
C HIS A 56 9.26 3.85 0.73
N GLN A 57 8.88 5.12 0.72
CA GLN A 57 7.89 5.65 -0.20
C GLN A 57 8.60 6.34 -1.36
N PRO A 58 8.53 5.80 -2.59
CA PRO A 58 8.98 6.53 -3.78
C PRO A 58 8.00 7.68 -4.10
N ALA A 59 8.28 8.44 -5.16
CA ALA A 59 7.48 9.61 -5.54
C ALA A 59 5.96 9.31 -5.74
N SER A 60 5.59 8.07 -6.08
CA SER A 60 4.18 7.66 -6.18
C SER A 60 3.60 7.37 -4.79
N PRO A 61 2.50 8.06 -4.39
CA PRO A 61 1.88 7.83 -3.10
C PRO A 61 1.21 6.44 -2.97
N ASN A 62 0.95 5.79 -4.11
CA ASN A 62 0.33 4.47 -4.19
C ASN A 62 1.35 3.32 -4.20
N THR A 63 2.64 3.61 -4.00
CA THR A 63 3.70 2.59 -3.99
C THR A 63 4.47 2.65 -2.67
N ARG A 64 4.86 1.50 -2.15
CA ARG A 64 5.79 1.36 -1.02
C ARG A 64 6.78 0.24 -1.31
N LEU A 65 8.03 0.42 -0.95
CA LEU A 65 9.09 -0.56 -1.09
C LEU A 65 9.54 -1.01 0.29
N ALA A 66 9.53 -2.31 0.57
CA ALA A 66 10.10 -2.87 1.78
C ALA A 66 11.46 -3.50 1.48
N TYR A 67 12.47 -3.14 2.26
CA TYR A 67 13.80 -3.72 2.15
C TYR A 67 13.97 -4.78 3.24
N VAL A 68 14.23 -6.02 2.83
CA VAL A 68 14.29 -7.15 3.75
C VAL A 68 15.48 -8.05 3.44
N LEU A 69 16.19 -8.47 4.48
CA LEU A 69 17.14 -9.57 4.36
C LEU A 69 16.36 -10.87 4.57
N ALA A 70 16.43 -11.77 3.59
CA ALA A 70 15.73 -13.05 3.67
C ALA A 70 16.64 -14.23 3.33
N SER A 71 16.26 -15.40 3.82
CA SER A 71 16.90 -16.68 3.51
C SER A 71 15.90 -17.66 2.91
N ASN A 72 16.41 -18.67 2.21
CA ASN A 72 15.64 -19.79 1.72
C ASN A 72 15.73 -20.95 2.74
N PRO A 73 14.65 -21.31 3.45
CA PRO A 73 14.67 -22.40 4.43
C PRO A 73 15.04 -23.76 3.84
N LYS A 74 14.77 -24.00 2.55
CA LYS A 74 15.15 -25.24 1.85
C LYS A 74 16.62 -25.31 1.46
N GLU A 75 17.34 -24.19 1.52
CA GLU A 75 18.75 -24.10 1.18
C GLU A 75 19.51 -23.39 2.32
N PRO A 76 19.68 -24.04 3.49
CA PRO A 76 20.27 -23.41 4.67
C PRO A 76 21.75 -23.01 4.47
N SER A 77 22.44 -23.60 3.49
CA SER A 77 23.80 -23.23 3.10
C SER A 77 23.87 -22.01 2.17
N ALA A 78 22.73 -21.54 1.64
CA ALA A 78 22.70 -20.34 0.81
C ALA A 78 22.87 -19.09 1.67
N LYS A 79 23.59 -18.11 1.13
CA LYS A 79 23.76 -16.82 1.81
C LYS A 79 22.42 -16.07 1.88
N PRO A 80 22.11 -15.41 3.01
CA PRO A 80 21.02 -14.45 3.07
C PRO A 80 21.13 -13.43 1.94
N THR A 81 19.99 -13.09 1.36
CA THR A 81 19.90 -12.21 0.20
C THR A 81 19.02 -11.01 0.53
N LEU A 82 19.44 -9.82 0.10
CA LEU A 82 18.63 -8.61 0.22
C LEU A 82 17.56 -8.59 -0.87
N TYR A 83 16.32 -8.43 -0.44
CA TYR A 83 15.16 -8.29 -1.31
C TYR A 83 14.52 -6.92 -1.18
N VAL A 84 13.92 -6.48 -2.28
CA VAL A 84 13.03 -5.33 -2.37
C VAL A 84 11.63 -5.85 -2.71
N ALA A 85 10.73 -5.75 -1.74
CA ALA A 85 9.33 -6.10 -1.90
C ALA A 85 8.53 -4.85 -2.26
N GLN A 86 7.86 -4.86 -3.42
CA GLN A 86 7.03 -3.76 -3.86
C GLN A 86 5.58 -3.98 -3.48
N PHE A 87 4.99 -2.97 -2.86
CA PHE A 87 3.59 -2.90 -2.52
C PHE A 87 2.92 -1.80 -3.32
N GLN A 88 1.74 -2.09 -3.87
CA GLN A 88 0.91 -1.13 -4.57
C GLN A 88 -0.48 -1.03 -3.97
N LEU A 89 -0.97 0.20 -3.83
CA LEU A 89 -2.34 0.47 -3.44
C LEU A 89 -3.22 0.35 -4.69
N LEU A 90 -4.12 -0.62 -4.70
CA LEU A 90 -5.03 -0.89 -5.81
C LEU A 90 -6.47 -0.79 -5.36
N SER A 91 -7.34 -0.34 -6.28
CA SER A 91 -8.78 -0.35 -6.09
C SER A 91 -9.31 -1.77 -6.32
N ARG A 92 -10.17 -2.23 -5.42
CA ARG A 92 -10.92 -3.47 -5.54
C ARG A 92 -12.24 -3.23 -6.28
N PRO A 93 -12.87 -4.29 -6.82
CA PRO A 93 -14.18 -4.17 -7.49
C PRO A 93 -15.30 -3.63 -6.60
N ASP A 94 -15.17 -3.75 -5.27
CA ASP A 94 -16.10 -3.21 -4.28
C ASP A 94 -15.94 -1.70 -4.03
N GLY A 95 -15.01 -1.04 -4.74
CA GLY A 95 -14.70 0.38 -4.59
C GLY A 95 -13.73 0.70 -3.45
N SER A 96 -13.36 -0.28 -2.62
CA SER A 96 -12.36 -0.09 -1.57
C SER A 96 -10.93 -0.10 -2.13
N ARG A 97 -9.97 0.48 -1.41
CA ARG A 97 -8.55 0.41 -1.78
C ARG A 97 -7.80 -0.45 -0.77
N ALA A 98 -6.88 -1.27 -1.27
CA ALA A 98 -6.04 -2.12 -0.43
C ALA A 98 -4.62 -2.20 -0.97
N TRP A 99 -3.67 -2.46 -0.07
CA TRP A 99 -2.30 -2.73 -0.46
C TRP A 99 -2.17 -4.16 -0.96
N PHE A 100 -1.37 -4.34 -2.01
CA PHE A 100 -1.02 -5.62 -2.59
C PHE A 100 0.49 -5.76 -2.70
N LEU A 101 1.05 -6.90 -2.33
CA LEU A 101 2.42 -7.28 -2.71
C LEU A 101 2.42 -7.62 -4.19
N THR A 102 3.13 -6.83 -5.00
CA THR A 102 3.13 -6.96 -6.46
C THR A 102 4.44 -7.45 -7.03
N SER A 103 5.58 -7.20 -6.37
CA SER A 103 6.85 -7.79 -6.80
C SER A 103 7.78 -8.05 -5.63
N LEU A 104 8.69 -9.01 -5.83
CA LEU A 104 9.78 -9.30 -4.91
C LEU A 104 11.06 -9.53 -5.71
N LEU A 105 11.98 -8.57 -5.63
CA LEU A 105 13.22 -8.53 -6.41
C LEU A 105 14.42 -8.72 -5.50
N ASN A 106 15.48 -9.36 -5.98
CA ASN A 106 16.77 -9.34 -5.28
C ASN A 106 17.88 -8.69 -6.11
N HIS A 107 18.84 -8.11 -5.40
CA HIS A 107 20.05 -7.56 -5.97
C HIS A 107 21.20 -8.53 -5.71
N SER A 108 21.37 -9.53 -6.56
CA SER A 108 22.55 -10.40 -6.52
C SER A 108 23.62 -9.86 -7.49
N GLY A 109 24.70 -9.30 -6.95
CA GLY A 109 25.94 -9.05 -7.71
C GLY A 109 25.85 -8.07 -8.89
N GLY A 110 25.16 -6.94 -8.71
CA GLY A 110 25.11 -5.87 -9.73
C GLY A 110 24.08 -6.05 -10.85
N LEU A 111 23.45 -7.23 -10.95
CA LEU A 111 22.30 -7.49 -11.80
C LEU A 111 21.07 -7.76 -10.92
N THR A 112 20.02 -6.96 -11.06
CA THR A 112 18.72 -7.25 -10.43
C THR A 112 18.19 -8.54 -11.04
N ARG A 113 18.17 -9.64 -10.27
CA ARG A 113 17.68 -10.93 -10.74
C ARG A 113 16.19 -11.01 -10.39
N ARG A 114 15.35 -11.06 -11.41
CA ARG A 114 13.91 -11.30 -11.28
C ARG A 114 13.71 -12.80 -11.11
N GLN A 115 13.30 -13.24 -9.92
CA GLN A 115 13.06 -14.67 -9.65
C GLN A 115 11.69 -15.16 -10.16
N GLY A 116 11.03 -14.42 -11.05
CA GLY A 116 9.67 -14.71 -11.49
C GLY A 116 8.60 -14.38 -10.44
N TRP A 117 8.98 -13.69 -9.37
CA TRP A 117 8.09 -13.20 -8.31
C TRP A 117 7.57 -11.80 -8.62
N ASP A 118 7.35 -11.55 -9.90
CA ASP A 118 6.71 -10.36 -10.44
C ASP A 118 5.22 -10.71 -10.62
N ASN A 119 4.32 -9.80 -10.24
CA ASN A 119 2.85 -9.94 -10.30
C ASN A 119 2.21 -10.84 -9.23
N LEU A 120 2.73 -10.80 -8.00
CA LEU A 120 2.20 -11.63 -6.91
C LEU A 120 0.73 -11.29 -6.58
N LEU A 121 0.27 -10.04 -6.78
CA LEU A 121 -1.10 -9.54 -6.53
C LEU A 121 -1.70 -10.06 -5.21
N LEU A 122 -0.88 -10.16 -4.16
CA LEU A 122 -1.33 -10.71 -2.89
C LEU A 122 -1.90 -9.59 -2.03
N PRO A 123 -3.16 -9.66 -1.62
CA PRO A 123 -3.76 -8.65 -0.78
C PRO A 123 -3.14 -8.68 0.61
N LEU A 124 -2.87 -7.50 1.17
CA LEU A 124 -2.45 -7.41 2.55
C LEU A 124 -3.67 -7.55 3.44
N LYS A 125 -3.54 -8.43 4.44
CA LYS A 125 -4.50 -8.56 5.52
C LYS A 125 -4.23 -7.45 6.51
N ILE A 126 -4.65 -6.23 6.15
CA ILE A 126 -4.65 -5.12 7.07
C ILE A 126 -5.78 -5.41 8.05
N GLY A 127 -5.42 -5.80 9.27
CA GLY A 127 -6.38 -5.86 10.37
C GLY A 127 -7.09 -4.51 10.38
N SER A 128 -8.42 -4.53 10.29
CA SER A 128 -9.26 -3.33 10.31
C SER A 128 -8.72 -2.37 11.38
N PRO A 129 -8.59 -1.06 11.13
CA PRO A 129 -8.28 -0.13 12.20
C PRO A 129 -9.42 -0.26 13.21
N ALA A 130 -9.20 -1.07 14.23
CA ALA A 130 -10.11 -1.21 15.34
C ALA A 130 -10.02 0.13 16.07
N SER A 131 -11.09 0.92 15.91
CA SER A 131 -11.63 1.86 16.88
C SER A 131 -10.80 1.93 18.17
N GLY A 132 -9.88 2.89 18.23
CA GLY A 132 -9.23 3.26 19.47
C GLY A 132 -10.25 3.99 20.34
N ASN A 133 -10.56 3.41 21.50
CA ASN A 133 -11.34 4.03 22.58
C ASN A 133 -10.65 5.28 23.13
#